data_AF-A0A3Q3NN97-F1
#
_entry.id   AF-A0A3Q3NN97-F1
#
_cell.length_a   1.000
_cell.length_b   1.000
_cell.length_c   1.000
_cell.angle_alpha   90.00
_cell.angle_beta   90.00
_cell.angle_gamma   90.00
#
_symmetry.space_group_name_H-M   'P 1'
#
loop_
_entity.id
_entity.type
_entity.pdbx_description
1 polymer ?
#
loop_
_entity_poly.entity_id
_entity_poly.type
_entity_poly.pdbx_seq_one_letter_code
_entity_poly.pdbx_strand_id
1 'polypeptide(L)'
;MSSLEWAECQLAEIELLTSMFPTQEELEITDQLALAELREYVEGSAGSPPPSRPQFLIKLKLDTASMDMRDVVLSCAYPSEYPSVLPEITVRCSDLSRAQQTQLRGDLNSYLLENCQGEVCVLSAVDWVKDNLQLFINKSLSAAPTSKKETVSSHSEEVFSRLWIYSHHIYNKTKRKNILEWSKELGLSGFSMPGKPGIVCVEGPQSACEEFWSRVKVLTWKKIMIRHREDIPLDHQGEDSRTVENIDSLRKFTGFEEAMFDPHGNRDNISTESPKFHFSKNDRLLDKLCAIKDYMCHFCKCNLIFSPPKTEMDIIIKKKKKKFGKVFVDFI
;
A
#
# COMPACT_ATOMS: atom_id res chain seq x y z
N MET A 1 4.28 2.07 28.92
CA MET A 1 2.94 1.51 28.78
C MET A 1 2.70 0.54 29.92
N SER A 2 1.52 0.58 30.53
CA SER A 2 1.06 -0.38 31.53
C SER A 2 0.62 -1.69 30.86
N SER A 3 0.54 -2.78 31.62
CA SER A 3 0.04 -4.06 31.10
C SER A 3 -1.39 -3.98 30.56
N LEU A 4 -2.19 -3.00 31.00
CA LEU A 4 -3.54 -2.75 30.50
C LEU A 4 -3.51 -2.10 29.12
N GLU A 5 -2.68 -1.07 28.92
CA GLU A 5 -2.54 -0.38 27.62
C GLU A 5 -2.06 -1.34 26.51
N TRP A 6 -1.19 -2.30 26.84
CA TRP A 6 -0.79 -3.36 25.92
C TRP A 6 -1.95 -4.29 25.55
N ALA A 7 -2.75 -4.69 26.54
CA ALA A 7 -3.92 -5.52 26.32
C ALA A 7 -4.98 -4.82 25.46
N GLU A 8 -5.20 -3.51 25.68
CA GLU A 8 -6.09 -2.68 24.86
C GLU A 8 -5.63 -2.63 23.40
N CYS A 9 -4.33 -2.44 23.16
CA CYS A 9 -3.75 -2.43 21.81
C CYS A 9 -3.88 -3.80 21.12
N GLN A 10 -3.62 -4.89 21.86
CA GLN A 10 -3.78 -6.26 21.37
C GLN A 10 -5.22 -6.56 20.95
N LEU A 11 -6.18 -6.23 21.81
CA LEU A 11 -7.60 -6.45 21.56
C LEU A 11 -8.07 -5.63 20.35
N ALA A 12 -7.70 -4.34 20.29
CA ALA A 12 -8.05 -3.47 19.19
C ALA A 12 -7.48 -3.95 17.84
N GLU A 13 -6.25 -4.48 17.81
CA GLU A 13 -5.69 -5.05 16.59
C GLU A 13 -6.44 -6.33 16.16
N ILE A 14 -6.80 -7.21 17.08
CA ILE A 14 -7.57 -8.43 16.75
C ILE A 14 -8.97 -8.09 16.23
N GLU A 15 -9.64 -7.11 16.83
CA GLU A 15 -10.95 -6.65 16.35
C GLU A 15 -10.84 -6.03 14.96
N LEU A 16 -9.78 -5.26 14.69
CA LEU A 16 -9.48 -4.74 13.37
C LEU A 16 -9.23 -5.87 12.36
N LEU A 17 -8.41 -6.86 12.72
CA LEU A 17 -8.12 -8.02 11.87
C LEU A 17 -9.40 -8.81 11.57
N THR A 18 -10.25 -9.03 12.56
CA THR A 18 -11.55 -9.70 12.41
C THR A 18 -12.47 -8.92 11.47
N SER A 19 -12.42 -7.59 11.50
CA SER A 19 -13.17 -6.76 10.55
C SER A 19 -12.56 -6.76 9.15
N MET A 20 -11.26 -6.95 9.00
CA MET A 20 -10.57 -6.98 7.70
C MET A 20 -10.64 -8.35 7.02
N PHE A 21 -10.72 -9.42 7.80
CA PHE A 21 -10.82 -10.80 7.36
C PHE A 21 -12.10 -11.41 7.94
N PRO A 22 -13.27 -11.06 7.38
CA PRO A 22 -14.57 -11.40 7.98
C PRO A 22 -14.92 -12.89 7.86
N THR A 23 -14.21 -13.65 7.01
CA THR A 23 -14.51 -15.07 6.80
C THR A 23 -13.64 -15.95 7.71
N GLN A 24 -14.23 -17.05 8.22
CA GLN A 24 -13.49 -18.07 8.98
C GLN A 24 -12.44 -18.80 8.14
N GLU A 25 -12.54 -18.69 6.81
CA GLU A 25 -11.54 -19.21 5.88
C GLU A 25 -10.30 -18.31 5.78
N GLU A 26 -10.40 -17.02 6.15
CA GLU A 26 -9.31 -16.04 6.08
C GLU A 26 -8.66 -15.78 7.45
N LEU A 27 -9.44 -15.74 8.53
CA LEU A 27 -8.94 -15.56 9.90
C LEU A 27 -9.53 -16.60 10.85
N GLU A 28 -8.65 -17.33 11.51
CA GLU A 28 -9.03 -18.36 12.48
C GLU A 28 -8.37 -18.06 13.83
N ILE A 29 -9.17 -17.82 14.86
CA ILE A 29 -8.67 -17.62 16.23
C ILE A 29 -8.60 -18.98 16.91
N THR A 30 -7.38 -19.49 17.08
CA THR A 30 -7.11 -20.83 17.63
C THR A 30 -7.48 -20.92 19.11
N ASP A 31 -7.21 -19.85 19.86
CA ASP A 31 -7.44 -19.78 21.30
C ASP A 31 -8.51 -18.74 21.63
N GLN A 32 -9.78 -19.16 21.52
CA GLN A 32 -10.93 -18.31 21.84
C GLN A 32 -11.04 -17.99 23.34
N LEU A 33 -10.51 -18.86 24.20
CA LEU A 33 -10.52 -18.64 25.65
C LEU A 33 -9.56 -17.49 26.01
N ALA A 34 -8.33 -17.51 25.48
CA ALA A 34 -7.37 -16.43 25.72
C ALA A 34 -7.87 -15.08 25.18
N LEU A 35 -8.65 -15.06 24.09
CA LEU A 35 -9.29 -13.84 23.59
C LEU A 35 -10.39 -13.34 24.54
N ALA A 36 -11.21 -14.25 25.08
CA ALA A 36 -12.24 -13.89 26.04
C ALA A 36 -11.63 -13.33 27.34
N GLU A 37 -10.59 -13.98 27.87
CA GLU A 37 -9.85 -13.50 29.05
C GLU A 37 -9.19 -12.14 28.80
N LEU A 38 -8.61 -11.93 27.60
CA LEU A 38 -8.05 -10.64 27.20
C LEU A 38 -9.13 -9.55 27.18
N ARG A 39 -10.32 -9.85 26.64
CA ARG A 39 -11.46 -8.93 26.60
C ARG A 39 -11.95 -8.61 28.02
N GLU A 40 -12.11 -9.60 28.87
CA GLU A 40 -12.54 -9.40 30.27
C GLU A 40 -11.55 -8.54 31.07
N TYR A 41 -10.25 -8.71 30.85
CA TYR A 41 -9.22 -7.89 31.47
C TYR A 41 -9.26 -6.43 30.99
N VAL A 42 -9.45 -6.20 29.70
CA VAL A 42 -9.57 -4.84 29.12
C VAL A 42 -10.86 -4.16 29.59
N GLU A 43 -11.96 -4.89 29.72
CA GLU A 43 -13.25 -4.38 30.20
C GLU A 43 -13.28 -4.15 31.72
N GLY A 44 -12.21 -4.52 32.44
CA GLY A 44 -12.06 -4.33 33.88
C GLY A 44 -12.81 -5.35 34.74
N SER A 45 -13.29 -6.44 34.13
CA SER A 45 -13.97 -7.55 34.82
C SER A 45 -12.97 -8.50 35.51
N ALA A 46 -11.73 -8.56 35.02
CA ALA A 46 -10.65 -9.33 35.63
C ALA A 46 -9.64 -8.42 36.37
N GLY A 47 -9.28 -8.78 37.60
CA GLY A 47 -8.34 -8.01 38.44
C GLY A 47 -6.85 -8.26 38.16
N SER A 48 -6.52 -9.19 37.27
CA SER A 48 -5.15 -9.58 36.93
C SER A 48 -4.99 -9.81 35.43
N PRO A 49 -3.79 -9.59 34.85
CA PRO A 49 -3.56 -9.81 33.43
C PRO A 49 -3.79 -11.29 33.04
N PRO A 50 -4.24 -11.56 31.80
CA PRO A 50 -4.50 -12.92 31.35
C PRO A 50 -3.22 -13.76 31.36
N PRO A 51 -3.30 -15.05 31.73
CA PRO A 51 -2.14 -15.95 31.80
C PRO A 51 -1.60 -16.32 30.42
N SER A 52 -2.46 -16.36 29.41
CA SER A 52 -2.11 -16.60 28.01
C SER A 52 -2.51 -15.42 27.13
N ARG A 53 -2.12 -15.48 25.87
CA ARG A 53 -2.49 -14.50 24.85
C ARG A 53 -3.03 -15.22 23.63
N PRO A 54 -3.98 -14.59 22.91
CA PRO A 54 -4.61 -15.23 21.76
C PRO A 54 -3.58 -15.56 20.68
N GLN A 55 -3.75 -16.74 20.11
CA GLN A 55 -3.07 -17.18 18.90
C GLN A 55 -4.09 -17.29 17.78
N PHE A 56 -3.70 -16.90 16.58
CA PHE A 56 -4.58 -16.92 15.43
C PHE A 56 -3.81 -17.15 14.14
N LEU A 57 -4.53 -17.60 13.12
CA LEU A 57 -4.01 -17.86 11.78
C LEU A 57 -4.68 -16.91 10.78
N ILE A 58 -3.88 -16.28 9.94
CA ILE A 58 -4.35 -15.54 8.76
C ILE A 58 -4.02 -16.37 7.53
N LYS A 59 -5.04 -16.81 6.81
CA LYS A 59 -4.94 -17.56 5.56
C LYS A 59 -5.13 -16.59 4.40
N LEU A 60 -4.09 -16.45 3.59
CA LEU A 60 -4.04 -15.57 2.43
C LEU A 60 -4.04 -16.41 1.17
N LYS A 61 -4.92 -16.07 0.23
CA LYS A 61 -4.85 -16.55 -1.14
C LYS A 61 -4.10 -15.52 -1.97
N LEU A 62 -2.94 -15.89 -2.48
CA LEU A 62 -2.11 -15.00 -3.31
C LEU A 62 -2.26 -15.40 -4.77
N ASP A 63 -2.59 -14.41 -5.59
CA ASP A 63 -2.63 -14.56 -7.03
C ASP A 63 -1.19 -14.50 -7.56
N THR A 64 -0.73 -15.58 -8.20
CA THR A 64 0.54 -15.60 -8.91
C THR A 64 0.27 -15.32 -10.39
N ALA A 65 1.26 -14.77 -11.10
CA ALA A 65 1.18 -14.49 -12.54
C ALA A 65 0.87 -15.74 -13.42
N SER A 66 0.80 -16.94 -12.83
CA SER A 66 0.57 -18.22 -13.48
C SER A 66 -0.85 -18.81 -13.29
N MET A 67 -1.86 -18.01 -12.91
CA MET A 67 -3.25 -18.46 -12.66
C MET A 67 -3.43 -19.50 -11.52
N ASP A 68 -2.39 -19.76 -10.72
CA ASP A 68 -2.46 -20.68 -9.58
C ASP A 68 -2.60 -19.89 -8.28
N MET A 69 -3.78 -19.93 -7.67
CA MET A 69 -4.01 -19.37 -6.35
C MET A 69 -3.21 -20.15 -5.31
N ARG A 70 -2.28 -19.47 -4.63
CA ARG A 70 -1.43 -20.05 -3.59
C ARG A 70 -1.99 -19.77 -2.21
N ASP A 71 -2.13 -20.84 -1.40
CA ASP A 71 -2.53 -20.72 -0.01
C ASP A 71 -1.30 -20.48 0.88
N VAL A 72 -1.33 -19.36 1.60
CA VAL A 72 -0.27 -18.95 2.53
C VAL A 72 -0.88 -18.73 3.90
N VAL A 73 -0.27 -19.31 4.94
CA VAL A 73 -0.80 -19.24 6.30
C VAL A 73 0.20 -18.54 7.20
N LEU A 74 -0.21 -17.42 7.78
CA LEU A 74 0.53 -16.71 8.82
C LEU A 74 -0.01 -17.14 10.18
N SER A 75 0.83 -17.75 10.99
CA SER A 75 0.54 -18.08 12.39
C SER A 75 1.09 -16.96 13.26
N CYS A 76 0.21 -16.30 14.01
CA CYS A 76 0.54 -15.16 14.87
C CYS A 76 0.28 -15.52 16.34
N ALA A 77 1.24 -15.19 17.20
CA ALA A 77 1.11 -15.31 18.65
C ALA A 77 1.58 -14.00 19.32
N TYR A 78 0.77 -13.47 20.23
CA TYR A 78 1.07 -12.24 20.94
C TYR A 78 1.79 -12.50 22.26
N PRO A 79 2.96 -11.87 22.50
CA PRO A 79 3.53 -11.76 23.83
C PRO A 79 2.69 -10.87 24.75
N SER A 80 2.85 -11.02 26.07
CA SER A 80 2.22 -10.15 27.07
C SER A 80 2.61 -8.68 26.91
N GLU A 81 3.84 -8.42 26.45
CA GLU A 81 4.40 -7.07 26.28
C GLU A 81 4.14 -6.47 24.89
N TYR A 82 3.47 -7.17 23.98
CA TYR A 82 3.13 -6.62 22.65
C TYR A 82 2.20 -5.41 22.79
N PRO A 83 2.44 -4.27 22.09
CA PRO A 83 3.38 -4.05 20.98
C PRO A 83 4.80 -3.59 21.35
N SER A 84 5.17 -3.52 22.64
CA SER A 84 6.53 -3.14 23.05
C SER A 84 7.60 -4.14 22.59
N VAL A 85 7.23 -5.43 22.53
CA VAL A 85 8.01 -6.51 21.92
C VAL A 85 7.24 -6.98 20.69
N LEU A 86 7.93 -7.45 19.65
CA LEU A 86 7.31 -7.95 18.43
C LEU A 86 6.49 -9.23 18.67
N PRO A 87 5.44 -9.47 17.87
CA PRO A 87 4.68 -10.70 17.95
C PRO A 87 5.47 -11.83 17.29
N GLU A 88 5.21 -13.08 17.70
CA GLU A 88 5.78 -14.22 17.00
C GLU A 88 4.94 -14.51 15.76
N ILE A 89 5.51 -14.24 14.58
CA ILE A 89 4.87 -14.49 13.28
C ILE A 89 5.65 -15.57 12.55
N THR A 90 4.95 -16.65 12.17
CA THR A 90 5.49 -17.73 11.35
C THR A 90 4.69 -17.88 10.08
N VAL A 91 5.35 -17.77 8.93
CA VAL A 91 4.74 -17.92 7.61
C VAL A 91 4.91 -19.36 7.13
N ARG A 92 3.82 -20.01 6.71
CA ARG A 92 3.82 -21.34 6.09
C ARG A 92 3.26 -21.26 4.68
N CYS A 93 3.97 -21.86 3.73
CA CYS A 93 3.57 -21.97 2.33
C CYS A 93 4.12 -23.30 1.79
N SER A 94 3.32 -24.02 1.01
CA SER A 94 3.67 -25.34 0.43
C SER A 94 4.89 -25.29 -0.48
N ASP A 95 5.16 -24.14 -1.09
CA ASP A 95 6.20 -23.96 -2.12
C ASP A 95 7.53 -23.46 -1.58
N LEU A 96 7.61 -23.21 -0.27
CA LEU A 96 8.84 -22.77 0.38
C LEU A 96 9.61 -23.96 0.97
N SER A 97 10.89 -24.04 0.62
CA SER A 97 11.82 -24.93 1.33
C SER A 97 12.06 -24.45 2.77
N ARG A 98 12.50 -25.35 3.66
CA ARG A 98 12.87 -24.98 5.05
C ARG A 98 13.89 -23.84 5.11
N ALA A 99 14.87 -23.83 4.20
CA ALA A 99 15.89 -22.79 4.16
C ALA A 99 15.29 -21.42 3.82
N GLN A 100 14.35 -21.37 2.87
CA GLN A 100 13.66 -20.14 2.48
C GLN A 100 12.68 -19.67 3.55
N GLN A 101 12.00 -20.58 4.25
CA GLN A 101 11.14 -20.24 5.35
C GLN A 101 11.93 -19.58 6.50
N THR A 102 13.12 -20.09 6.81
CA THR A 102 14.02 -19.47 7.80
C THR A 102 14.50 -18.10 7.34
N GLN A 103 14.88 -17.95 6.06
CA GLN A 103 15.30 -16.66 5.50
C GLN A 103 14.16 -15.64 5.55
N LEU A 104 12.96 -16.02 5.09
CA LEU A 104 11.76 -15.20 5.12
C LEU A 104 11.41 -14.74 6.54
N ARG A 105 11.50 -15.65 7.53
CA ARG A 105 11.28 -15.31 8.95
C ARG A 105 12.29 -14.29 9.45
N GLY A 106 13.58 -14.43 9.08
CA GLY A 106 14.64 -13.49 9.43
C GLY A 106 14.42 -12.10 8.81
N ASP A 107 14.10 -12.06 7.53
CA ASP A 107 13.86 -10.83 6.78
C ASP A 107 12.60 -10.11 7.28
N LEU A 108 11.52 -10.86 7.56
CA LEU A 108 10.29 -10.34 8.16
C LEU A 108 10.54 -9.74 9.55
N ASN A 109 11.26 -10.46 10.42
CA ASN A 109 11.57 -9.96 11.76
C ASN A 109 12.42 -8.69 11.72
N SER A 110 13.39 -8.63 10.80
CA SER A 110 14.22 -7.43 10.61
C SER A 110 13.37 -6.24 10.17
N TYR A 111 12.48 -6.43 9.20
CA TYR A 111 11.52 -5.42 8.77
C TYR A 111 10.63 -4.92 9.92
N LEU A 112 10.04 -5.84 10.70
CA LEU A 112 9.15 -5.46 11.80
C LEU A 112 9.90 -4.69 12.90
N LEU A 113 11.16 -5.06 13.16
CA LEU A 113 11.99 -4.37 14.16
C LEU A 113 12.35 -2.95 13.71
N GLU A 114 12.68 -2.76 12.44
CA GLU A 114 13.06 -1.45 11.90
C GLU A 114 11.85 -0.52 11.70
N ASN A 115 10.69 -1.06 11.34
CA ASN A 115 9.56 -0.27 10.85
C ASN A 115 8.36 -0.20 11.82
N CYS A 116 8.25 -1.12 12.78
CA CYS A 116 7.03 -1.28 13.58
C CYS A 116 7.29 -1.42 15.09
N GLN A 117 8.48 -1.06 15.57
CA GLN A 117 8.79 -1.15 17.00
C GLN A 117 7.87 -0.26 17.84
N GLY A 118 7.18 -0.86 18.83
CA GLY A 118 6.30 -0.15 19.75
C GLY A 118 4.90 0.14 19.19
N GLU A 119 4.58 -0.32 17.98
CA GLU A 119 3.26 -0.18 17.36
C GLU A 119 2.69 -1.57 16.96
N VAL A 120 1.37 -1.63 16.80
CA VAL A 120 0.70 -2.83 16.27
C VAL A 120 1.06 -3.03 14.80
N CYS A 121 1.34 -4.27 14.38
CA CYS A 121 2.18 -4.57 13.21
C CYS A 121 1.81 -5.82 12.42
N VAL A 122 0.75 -6.55 12.80
CA VAL A 122 0.37 -7.80 12.12
C VAL A 122 -0.08 -7.54 10.69
N LEU A 123 -0.82 -6.44 10.45
CA LEU A 123 -1.19 -6.04 9.08
C LEU A 123 0.04 -5.67 8.24
N SER A 124 1.01 -4.97 8.85
CA SER A 124 2.28 -4.66 8.18
C SER A 124 3.05 -5.94 7.82
N ALA A 125 3.01 -6.95 8.68
CA ALA A 125 3.59 -8.26 8.39
C ALA A 125 2.86 -8.97 7.24
N VAL A 126 1.52 -8.94 7.22
CA VAL A 126 0.71 -9.48 6.12
C VAL A 126 1.08 -8.82 4.78
N ASP A 127 1.16 -7.49 4.75
CA ASP A 127 1.49 -6.74 3.54
C ASP A 127 2.93 -7.03 3.09
N TRP A 128 3.89 -7.05 4.02
CA TRP A 128 5.28 -7.40 3.70
C TRP A 128 5.39 -8.82 3.12
N VAL A 129 4.65 -9.79 3.68
CA VAL A 129 4.63 -11.15 3.15
C VAL A 129 4.04 -11.15 1.74
N LYS A 130 2.93 -10.46 1.48
CA LYS A 130 2.36 -10.35 0.13
C LYS A 130 3.36 -9.83 -0.90
N ASP A 131 4.12 -8.79 -0.55
CA ASP A 131 5.07 -8.14 -1.45
C ASP A 131 6.35 -8.97 -1.69
N ASN A 132 6.81 -9.71 -0.67
CA ASN A 132 8.12 -10.35 -0.73
C ASN A 132 8.04 -11.86 -1.01
N LEU A 133 6.94 -12.54 -0.71
CA LEU A 133 6.83 -14.00 -0.82
C LEU A 133 7.12 -14.51 -2.24
N GLN A 134 6.67 -13.78 -3.27
CA GLN A 134 6.89 -14.14 -4.68
C GLN A 134 8.38 -14.26 -5.02
N LEU A 135 9.23 -13.42 -4.41
CA LEU A 135 10.68 -13.46 -4.63
C LEU A 135 11.31 -14.74 -4.08
N PHE A 136 10.80 -15.24 -2.95
CA PHE A 136 11.28 -16.48 -2.36
C PHE A 136 10.81 -17.70 -3.16
N ILE A 137 9.59 -17.69 -3.69
CA ILE A 137 9.07 -18.77 -4.53
C ILE A 137 9.78 -18.81 -5.89
N ASN A 138 9.99 -17.67 -6.54
CA ASN A 138 10.73 -17.63 -7.81
C ASN A 138 12.18 -18.13 -7.65
N LYS A 139 12.78 -17.90 -6.46
CA LYS A 139 14.11 -18.40 -6.12
C LYS A 139 14.15 -19.92 -5.88
N SER A 140 13.05 -20.57 -5.49
CA SER A 140 13.00 -22.05 -5.40
C SER A 140 12.90 -22.70 -6.77
N LEU A 141 12.12 -22.10 -7.69
CA LEU A 141 11.98 -22.60 -9.07
C LEU A 141 13.27 -22.44 -9.89
N SER A 142 14.10 -21.44 -9.58
CA SER A 142 15.38 -21.19 -10.25
C SER A 142 16.57 -21.98 -9.68
N ALA A 143 16.37 -22.87 -8.69
CA ALA A 143 17.44 -23.64 -8.07
C ALA A 143 17.82 -24.89 -8.88
N ALA A 144 18.21 -24.72 -10.14
CA ALA A 144 19.09 -25.64 -10.85
C ALA A 144 20.44 -24.93 -11.05
N PRO A 145 21.59 -25.54 -10.68
CA PRO A 145 22.86 -24.83 -10.68
C PRO A 145 23.48 -24.89 -12.08
N THR A 146 23.55 -23.77 -12.77
CA THR A 146 24.65 -23.52 -13.70
C THR A 146 25.10 -22.08 -13.62
N SER A 147 26.35 -21.96 -13.19
CA SER A 147 27.22 -20.82 -13.37
C SER A 147 27.18 -20.30 -14.82
N LYS A 148 26.91 -19.01 -14.97
CA LYS A 148 27.83 -18.02 -15.54
C LYS A 148 27.10 -16.68 -15.72
N LYS A 149 27.80 -15.62 -15.31
CA LYS A 149 27.63 -14.28 -15.86
C LYS A 149 27.49 -14.38 -17.37
N GLU A 150 26.42 -13.85 -17.93
CA GLU A 150 26.48 -13.21 -19.23
C GLU A 150 25.29 -12.28 -19.42
N THR A 151 25.66 -11.04 -19.73
CA THR A 151 24.83 -9.95 -20.24
C THR A 151 24.05 -10.44 -21.46
N VAL A 152 22.73 -10.59 -21.35
CA VAL A 152 21.88 -10.75 -22.55
C VAL A 152 20.59 -9.97 -22.35
N SER A 153 20.44 -8.96 -23.18
CA SER A 153 19.19 -8.31 -23.56
C SER A 153 18.12 -9.37 -23.85
N SER A 154 17.20 -9.57 -22.92
CA SER A 154 15.92 -10.21 -23.23
C SER A 154 14.96 -9.10 -23.61
N HIS A 155 14.39 -9.21 -24.81
CA HIS A 155 13.20 -8.48 -25.19
C HIS A 155 12.13 -8.78 -24.14
N SER A 156 11.99 -7.88 -23.18
CA SER A 156 10.88 -7.91 -22.22
C SER A 156 9.66 -7.44 -22.98
N GLU A 157 8.55 -8.15 -22.84
CA GLU A 157 7.24 -7.64 -23.20
C GLU A 157 7.14 -6.23 -22.59
N GLU A 158 7.06 -5.20 -23.43
CA GLU A 158 6.99 -3.82 -22.94
C GLU A 158 5.61 -3.62 -22.31
N VAL A 159 5.52 -3.73 -20.99
CA VAL A 159 4.29 -3.48 -20.24
C VAL A 159 4.26 -2.01 -19.81
N PHE A 160 3.14 -1.34 -20.06
CA PHE A 160 2.87 -0.02 -19.50
C PHE A 160 2.22 -0.17 -18.13
N SER A 161 2.79 0.45 -17.11
CA SER A 161 2.24 0.42 -15.75
C SER A 161 1.83 1.81 -15.28
N ARG A 162 0.74 1.89 -14.53
CA ARG A 162 0.34 3.06 -13.75
C ARG A 162 0.19 2.68 -12.28
N LEU A 163 0.98 3.31 -11.42
CA LEU A 163 0.96 3.10 -9.98
C LEU A 163 0.28 4.26 -9.25
N TRP A 164 -0.65 3.92 -8.38
CA TRP A 164 -1.30 4.83 -7.46
C TRP A 164 -0.78 4.59 -6.04
N ILE A 165 0.09 5.46 -5.57
CA ILE A 165 0.79 5.35 -4.29
C ILE A 165 0.12 6.26 -3.26
N TYR A 166 -0.24 5.66 -2.13
CA TYR A 166 -0.74 6.35 -0.96
C TYR A 166 0.36 6.48 0.08
N SER A 167 0.43 7.63 0.74
CA SER A 167 1.26 7.83 1.93
C SER A 167 0.47 8.57 3.00
N HIS A 168 0.82 8.34 4.27
CA HIS A 168 0.17 9.04 5.38
C HIS A 168 0.36 10.56 5.30
N HIS A 169 1.55 11.01 4.87
CA HIS A 169 1.82 12.41 4.52
C HIS A 169 3.12 12.57 3.71
N ILE A 170 3.19 13.62 2.90
CA ILE A 170 4.40 14.04 2.16
C ILE A 170 4.67 15.52 2.45
N TYR A 171 5.19 15.82 3.65
CA TYR A 171 5.58 17.20 4.03
C TYR A 171 7.07 17.48 3.88
N ASN A 172 7.89 16.45 3.97
CA ASN A 172 9.34 16.58 3.93
C ASN A 172 9.81 17.08 2.55
N LYS A 173 10.51 18.22 2.53
CA LYS A 173 10.99 18.86 1.30
C LYS A 173 11.92 17.96 0.47
N THR A 174 12.76 17.18 1.13
CA THR A 174 13.67 16.22 0.49
C THR A 174 12.88 15.13 -0.22
N LYS A 175 11.86 14.55 0.43
CA LYS A 175 11.01 13.53 -0.21
C LYS A 175 10.29 14.06 -1.44
N ARG A 176 9.75 15.28 -1.35
CA ARG A 176 9.08 15.96 -2.48
C ARG A 176 10.06 16.17 -3.65
N LYS A 177 11.27 16.64 -3.35
CA LYS A 177 12.32 16.80 -4.36
C LYS A 177 12.69 15.46 -5.00
N ASN A 178 12.95 14.43 -4.20
CA ASN A 178 13.31 13.10 -4.69
C ASN A 178 12.22 12.52 -5.59
N ILE A 179 10.94 12.63 -5.21
CA ILE A 179 9.81 12.18 -6.03
C ILE A 179 9.82 12.88 -7.40
N LEU A 180 10.00 14.20 -7.44
CA LEU A 180 10.06 14.96 -8.69
C LEU A 180 11.29 14.60 -9.54
N GLU A 181 12.45 14.46 -8.89
CA GLU A 181 13.74 14.19 -9.54
C GLU A 181 13.76 12.78 -10.15
N TRP A 182 13.40 11.76 -9.38
CA TRP A 182 13.37 10.38 -9.86
C TRP A 182 12.29 10.14 -10.92
N SER A 183 11.14 10.82 -10.83
CA SER A 183 10.12 10.71 -11.89
C SER A 183 10.65 11.24 -13.22
N LYS A 184 11.38 12.36 -13.20
CA LYS A 184 11.99 12.93 -14.41
C LYS A 184 13.15 12.09 -14.94
N GLU A 185 14.01 11.61 -14.04
CA GLU A 185 15.14 10.73 -14.36
C GLU A 185 14.67 9.46 -15.08
N LEU A 186 13.57 8.87 -14.61
CA LEU A 186 13.01 7.62 -15.14
C LEU A 186 12.00 7.85 -16.29
N GLY A 187 11.81 9.09 -16.77
CA GLY A 187 10.89 9.40 -17.87
C GLY A 187 9.42 9.07 -17.58
N LEU A 188 9.03 9.11 -16.30
CA LEU A 188 7.67 8.85 -15.83
C LEU A 188 6.80 10.10 -15.95
N SER A 189 5.52 9.90 -16.24
CA SER A 189 4.50 10.95 -16.16
C SER A 189 3.59 10.72 -14.96
N GLY A 190 2.80 11.74 -14.58
CA GLY A 190 1.88 11.66 -13.45
C GLY A 190 1.95 12.88 -12.55
N PHE A 191 1.75 12.67 -11.25
CA PHE A 191 1.75 13.77 -10.29
C PHE A 191 2.06 13.34 -8.87
N SER A 192 2.51 14.29 -8.06
CA SER A 192 2.61 14.17 -6.60
C SER A 192 1.75 15.23 -5.92
N MET A 193 0.90 14.82 -5.00
CA MET A 193 0.10 15.68 -4.14
C MET A 193 0.66 15.63 -2.72
N PRO A 194 1.56 16.55 -2.35
CA PRO A 194 2.02 16.66 -0.97
C PRO A 194 0.90 17.13 -0.05
N GLY A 195 0.86 16.58 1.16
CA GLY A 195 -0.23 16.84 2.10
C GLY A 195 -0.42 15.69 3.08
N LYS A 196 -1.60 15.68 3.73
CA LYS A 196 -2.10 14.60 4.59
C LYS A 196 -3.54 14.27 4.15
N PRO A 197 -3.79 13.13 3.47
CA PRO A 197 -2.80 12.16 3.00
C PRO A 197 -1.96 12.69 1.84
N GLY A 198 -0.80 12.08 1.60
CA GLY A 198 -0.02 12.32 0.39
C GLY A 198 -0.34 11.28 -0.68
N ILE A 199 -0.50 11.72 -1.92
CA ILE A 199 -0.84 10.84 -3.05
C ILE A 199 0.20 11.03 -4.14
N VAL A 200 0.70 9.95 -4.72
CA VAL A 200 1.58 9.98 -5.88
C VAL A 200 1.00 9.06 -6.95
N CYS A 201 0.89 9.55 -8.18
CA CYS A 201 0.53 8.76 -9.34
C CYS A 201 1.72 8.80 -10.30
N VAL A 202 2.23 7.65 -10.72
CA VAL A 202 3.24 7.55 -11.77
C VAL A 202 2.74 6.60 -12.85
N GLU A 203 3.07 6.91 -14.10
CA GLU A 203 2.76 6.05 -15.24
C GLU A 203 3.91 6.08 -16.26
N GLY A 204 4.14 4.95 -16.92
CA GLY A 204 5.23 4.75 -17.85
C GLY A 204 5.56 3.27 -18.05
N PRO A 205 6.75 2.94 -18.57
CA PRO A 205 7.21 1.56 -18.67
C PRO A 205 7.25 0.89 -17.30
N GLN A 206 6.82 -0.37 -17.21
CA GLN A 206 6.75 -1.12 -15.95
C GLN A 206 8.09 -1.11 -15.20
N SER A 207 9.19 -1.34 -15.91
CA SER A 207 10.55 -1.33 -15.34
C SER A 207 10.88 -0.01 -14.63
N ALA A 208 10.54 1.12 -15.27
CA ALA A 208 10.75 2.45 -14.71
C ALA A 208 9.82 2.74 -13.52
N CYS A 209 8.56 2.30 -13.58
CA CYS A 209 7.61 2.43 -12.47
C CYS A 209 8.04 1.61 -11.24
N GLU A 210 8.52 0.39 -11.43
CA GLU A 210 9.05 -0.47 -10.37
C GLU A 210 10.33 0.10 -9.75
N GLU A 211 11.23 0.61 -10.58
CA GLU A 211 12.44 1.27 -10.10
C GLU A 211 12.10 2.51 -9.27
N PHE A 212 11.16 3.35 -9.75
CA PHE A 212 10.67 4.50 -9.01
C PHE A 212 10.08 4.08 -7.66
N TRP A 213 9.23 3.06 -7.64
CA TRP A 213 8.65 2.54 -6.40
C TRP A 213 9.72 2.02 -5.45
N SER A 214 10.72 1.30 -5.94
CA SER A 214 11.84 0.79 -5.16
C SER A 214 12.65 1.90 -4.48
N ARG A 215 12.90 3.01 -5.18
CA ARG A 215 13.57 4.19 -4.61
C ARG A 215 12.68 4.95 -3.62
N VAL A 216 11.39 5.09 -3.93
CA VAL A 216 10.45 5.82 -3.08
C VAL A 216 10.17 5.07 -1.78
N LYS A 217 9.95 3.76 -1.82
CA LYS A 217 9.56 2.97 -0.64
C LYS A 217 10.61 2.96 0.48
N VAL A 218 11.90 3.07 0.13
CA VAL A 218 13.01 3.05 1.11
C VAL A 218 13.23 4.38 1.84
N LEU A 219 12.55 5.45 1.45
CA LEU A 219 12.57 6.70 2.21
C LEU A 219 11.84 6.53 3.56
N THR A 220 12.07 7.44 4.51
CA THR A 220 11.57 7.33 5.89
C THR A 220 10.07 7.66 6.03
N TRP A 221 9.17 6.78 5.62
CA TRP A 221 7.71 6.99 5.68
C TRP A 221 7.08 6.50 6.98
N LYS A 222 6.08 7.23 7.49
CA LYS A 222 5.20 6.70 8.54
C LYS A 222 4.29 5.57 8.01
N LYS A 223 3.83 5.71 6.77
CA LYS A 223 3.11 4.67 6.00
C LYS A 223 3.16 5.06 4.53
N ILE A 224 3.53 4.14 3.66
CA ILE A 224 3.47 4.28 2.21
C ILE A 224 3.09 2.93 1.59
N MET A 225 2.25 2.93 0.55
CA MET A 225 1.82 1.70 -0.11
C MET A 225 1.31 1.99 -1.52
N ILE A 226 1.45 1.03 -2.41
CA ILE A 226 0.70 1.02 -3.67
C ILE A 226 -0.74 0.64 -3.33
N ARG A 227 -1.70 1.50 -3.69
CA ARG A 227 -3.13 1.23 -3.56
C ARG A 227 -3.71 0.57 -4.79
N HIS A 228 -3.18 0.91 -5.96
CA HIS A 228 -3.61 0.34 -7.22
C HIS A 228 -2.50 0.37 -8.24
N ARG A 229 -2.56 -0.63 -9.12
CA ARG A 229 -1.66 -0.84 -10.22
C ARG A 229 -2.49 -1.23 -11.43
N GLU A 230 -2.28 -0.51 -12.52
CA GLU A 230 -2.84 -0.84 -13.83
C GLU A 230 -1.66 -1.28 -14.69
N ASP A 231 -1.65 -2.53 -15.16
CA ASP A 231 -0.66 -3.04 -16.09
C ASP A 231 -1.34 -3.32 -17.43
N ILE A 232 -0.79 -2.75 -18.51
CA ILE A 232 -1.31 -2.86 -19.86
C ILE A 232 -0.19 -3.49 -20.70
N PRO A 233 -0.33 -4.76 -21.13
CA PRO A 233 0.63 -5.39 -22.02
C PRO A 233 0.55 -4.74 -23.42
N LEU A 234 1.70 -4.44 -24.03
CA LEU A 234 1.77 -4.03 -25.42
C LEU A 234 1.93 -5.27 -26.29
N ASP A 235 0.84 -5.72 -26.92
CA ASP A 235 0.87 -6.86 -27.83
C ASP A 235 1.66 -6.51 -29.10
N HIS A 236 2.79 -7.19 -29.32
CA HIS A 236 3.43 -7.23 -30.63
C HIS A 236 2.66 -8.19 -31.56
N GLN A 237 1.47 -7.82 -32.02
CA GLN A 237 0.81 -8.55 -33.10
C GLN A 237 1.38 -8.14 -34.46
N GLY A 238 2.18 -9.04 -35.03
CA GLY A 238 2.26 -9.29 -36.47
C GLY A 238 3.28 -8.49 -37.27
N GLU A 239 4.14 -9.22 -37.99
CA GLU A 239 4.81 -8.76 -39.21
C GLU A 239 3.75 -8.27 -40.21
N ASP A 240 3.39 -6.99 -40.13
CA ASP A 240 3.03 -6.11 -41.25
C ASP A 240 2.25 -4.89 -40.73
N SER A 241 2.66 -3.70 -41.17
CA SER A 241 1.96 -2.41 -41.01
C SER A 241 2.23 -1.59 -39.73
N ARG A 242 3.29 -0.78 -39.82
CA ARG A 242 3.36 0.64 -39.38
C ARG A 242 2.25 1.17 -38.45
N THR A 243 2.31 0.80 -37.17
CA THR A 243 2.04 1.72 -36.05
C THR A 243 2.61 1.05 -34.81
N VAL A 244 3.80 1.47 -34.40
CA VAL A 244 4.22 1.27 -33.01
C VAL A 244 3.17 2.01 -32.19
N GLU A 245 2.31 1.30 -31.46
CA GLU A 245 1.44 1.92 -30.47
C GLU A 245 2.37 2.58 -29.46
N ASN A 246 2.62 3.87 -29.68
CA ASN A 246 3.61 4.62 -28.95
C ASN A 246 3.15 4.61 -27.48
N ILE A 247 4.02 4.18 -26.57
CA ILE A 247 3.83 4.17 -25.10
C ILE A 247 3.19 5.49 -24.62
N ASP A 248 3.49 6.60 -25.31
CA ASP A 248 2.94 7.91 -25.04
C ASP A 248 1.41 8.03 -25.22
N SER A 249 0.78 7.16 -26.02
CA SER A 249 -0.68 7.15 -26.21
C SER A 249 -1.46 6.61 -25.00
N LEU A 250 -0.81 5.79 -24.15
CA LEU A 250 -1.39 5.26 -22.90
C LEU A 250 -1.25 6.23 -21.72
N ARG A 251 -0.42 7.27 -21.86
CA ARG A 251 -0.22 8.30 -20.83
C ARG A 251 -1.45 9.17 -20.71
N LYS A 252 -2.04 9.21 -19.51
CA LYS A 252 -3.15 10.12 -19.17
C LYS A 252 -2.66 11.48 -18.70
N PHE A 253 -1.42 11.56 -18.25
CA PHE A 253 -0.81 12.77 -17.70
C PHE A 253 0.39 13.19 -18.55
N THR A 254 0.46 14.49 -18.87
CA THR A 254 1.60 15.06 -19.59
C THR A 254 2.69 15.46 -18.59
N GLY A 255 3.83 14.78 -18.61
CA GLY A 255 4.94 15.01 -17.69
C GLY A 255 4.61 14.68 -16.24
N PHE A 256 5.53 15.00 -15.32
CA PHE A 256 5.35 14.78 -13.89
C PHE A 256 5.41 16.09 -13.11
N GLU A 257 4.35 16.38 -12.34
CA GLU A 257 4.18 17.67 -11.66
C GLU A 257 3.81 17.51 -10.17
N GLU A 258 4.30 18.42 -9.33
CA GLU A 258 3.79 18.58 -7.96
C GLU A 258 2.52 19.43 -7.97
N ALA A 259 1.39 18.84 -7.59
CA ALA A 259 0.13 19.54 -7.46
C ALA A 259 -0.04 20.05 -6.01
N MET A 260 0.13 21.35 -5.79
CA MET A 260 -0.13 21.98 -4.50
C MET A 260 -1.63 22.24 -4.30
N PHE A 261 -2.12 21.95 -3.09
CA PHE A 261 -3.46 22.34 -2.64
C PHE A 261 -3.31 23.25 -1.43
N ASP A 262 -3.76 24.50 -1.52
CA ASP A 262 -3.92 25.34 -0.35
C ASP A 262 -5.34 25.15 0.24
N PRO A 263 -5.51 24.55 1.43
CA PRO A 263 -6.81 24.35 2.05
C PRO A 263 -7.37 25.62 2.70
N HIS A 264 -6.63 26.73 2.68
CA HIS A 264 -7.03 28.04 3.17
C HIS A 264 -7.11 28.99 1.98
N GLY A 265 -8.32 29.16 1.45
CA GLY A 265 -8.58 30.29 0.56
C GLY A 265 -8.13 31.58 1.24
N ASN A 266 -7.32 32.35 0.52
CA ASN A 266 -6.86 33.70 0.80
C ASN A 266 -7.88 34.48 1.66
N ARG A 267 -7.62 34.61 2.97
CA ARG A 267 -8.18 35.71 3.76
C ARG A 267 -7.21 36.86 3.56
N ASP A 268 -7.62 37.80 2.71
CA ASP A 268 -6.92 39.05 2.47
C ASP A 268 -6.50 39.68 3.80
N ASN A 269 -5.19 39.81 3.99
CA ASN A 269 -4.62 40.90 4.75
C ASN A 269 -3.42 41.42 3.97
N ILE A 270 -3.56 42.65 3.49
CA ILE A 270 -2.57 43.40 2.72
C ILE A 270 -1.45 43.85 3.67
N SER A 271 -0.25 44.03 3.08
CA SER A 271 1.06 44.40 3.65
C SER A 271 1.91 43.19 4.12
N THR A 272 3.08 42.85 3.58
CA THR A 272 4.01 43.49 2.63
C THR A 272 4.88 42.41 1.97
N GLU A 273 5.14 42.59 0.67
CA GLU A 273 6.17 41.96 -0.18
C GLU A 273 6.05 40.46 -0.56
N SER A 274 6.18 40.24 -1.88
CA SER A 274 5.86 39.00 -2.63
C SER A 274 7.11 38.10 -2.78
N PRO A 275 7.00 36.84 -3.26
CA PRO A 275 6.59 36.58 -4.65
C PRO A 275 5.29 35.80 -4.74
N LYS A 276 4.40 36.32 -5.58
CA LYS A 276 3.09 35.78 -5.92
C LYS A 276 3.26 34.40 -6.56
N PHE A 277 2.76 33.35 -5.91
CA PHE A 277 2.50 32.09 -6.61
C PHE A 277 1.21 32.25 -7.42
N HIS A 278 1.38 32.29 -8.74
CA HIS A 278 0.28 32.31 -9.70
C HIS A 278 -0.55 31.03 -9.55
N PHE A 279 -1.76 31.15 -9.02
CA PHE A 279 -2.78 30.12 -9.19
C PHE A 279 -3.29 30.19 -10.63
N SER A 280 -2.73 29.34 -11.49
CA SER A 280 -3.40 29.02 -12.76
C SER A 280 -4.69 28.29 -12.42
N LYS A 281 -5.84 28.84 -12.83
CA LYS A 281 -7.10 28.10 -12.94
C LYS A 281 -6.87 26.96 -13.94
N ASN A 282 -6.37 25.83 -13.45
CA ASN A 282 -5.97 24.71 -14.30
C ASN A 282 -7.11 23.68 -14.39
N ASP A 283 -7.69 23.54 -15.58
CA ASP A 283 -8.52 22.39 -15.97
C ASP A 283 -7.85 21.05 -15.61
N ARG A 284 -6.51 21.01 -15.66
CA ARG A 284 -5.69 19.86 -15.24
C ARG A 284 -5.89 19.39 -13.80
N LEU A 285 -6.37 20.25 -12.88
CA LEU A 285 -6.66 19.85 -11.50
C LEU A 285 -8.00 19.10 -11.41
N LEU A 286 -8.99 19.53 -12.19
CA LEU A 286 -10.26 18.82 -12.32
C LEU A 286 -10.04 17.45 -12.96
N ASP A 287 -9.19 17.36 -13.99
CA ASP A 287 -8.83 16.07 -14.61
C ASP A 287 -8.14 15.12 -13.62
N LYS A 288 -7.20 15.62 -12.81
CA LYS A 288 -6.56 14.82 -11.74
C LYS A 288 -7.55 14.39 -10.67
N LEU A 289 -8.51 15.25 -10.29
CA LEU A 289 -9.56 14.94 -9.33
C LEU A 289 -10.65 14.00 -9.91
N CYS A 290 -10.97 14.12 -11.20
CA CYS A 290 -11.85 13.23 -11.94
C CYS A 290 -11.20 11.87 -12.11
N ALA A 291 -9.91 11.78 -12.46
CA ALA A 291 -9.17 10.52 -12.48
C ALA A 291 -9.17 9.83 -11.11
N ILE A 292 -9.01 10.58 -10.01
CA ILE A 292 -9.17 10.05 -8.64
C ILE A 292 -10.61 9.57 -8.39
N LYS A 293 -11.63 10.30 -8.85
CA LYS A 293 -13.05 9.92 -8.70
C LYS A 293 -13.44 8.71 -9.56
N ASP A 294 -12.95 8.63 -10.79
CA ASP A 294 -13.22 7.55 -11.75
C ASP A 294 -12.54 6.26 -11.30
N TYR A 295 -11.32 6.36 -10.78
CA TYR A 295 -10.66 5.29 -10.02
C TYR A 295 -11.55 4.76 -8.88
N MET A 296 -12.18 5.66 -8.10
CA MET A 296 -13.11 5.25 -7.03
C MET A 296 -14.43 4.66 -7.55
N CYS A 297 -14.89 5.10 -8.72
CA CYS A 297 -16.12 4.60 -9.36
C CYS A 297 -15.93 3.19 -9.94
N HIS A 298 -14.76 2.91 -10.52
CA HIS A 298 -14.37 1.58 -10.98
C HIS A 298 -14.29 0.58 -9.81
N PHE A 299 -13.76 1.02 -8.66
CA PHE A 299 -13.76 0.24 -7.42
C PHE A 299 -15.17 -0.10 -6.90
N CYS A 300 -16.15 0.81 -7.04
CA CYS A 300 -17.55 0.55 -6.68
C CYS A 300 -18.26 -0.43 -7.64
N LYS A 301 -17.86 -0.51 -8.91
CA LYS A 301 -18.50 -1.37 -9.91
C LYS A 301 -17.98 -2.82 -9.88
N CYS A 302 -16.72 -3.04 -9.53
CA CYS A 302 -16.17 -4.40 -9.40
C CYS A 302 -16.64 -5.15 -8.13
N ASN A 303 -17.23 -4.45 -7.16
CA ASN A 303 -17.77 -5.03 -5.92
C ASN A 303 -19.31 -4.93 -5.83
N LEU A 304 -20.02 -5.17 -6.93
CA LEU A 304 -21.47 -5.37 -6.89
C LEU A 304 -21.79 -6.79 -6.39
N ILE A 305 -21.81 -6.94 -5.07
CA ILE A 305 -22.81 -7.65 -4.25
C ILE A 305 -22.37 -7.41 -2.78
N PHE A 306 -23.27 -6.79 -2.00
CA PHE A 306 -23.11 -6.25 -0.64
C PHE A 306 -22.65 -4.79 -0.49
N SER A 307 -23.47 -4.05 0.25
CA SER A 307 -23.29 -2.63 0.58
C SER A 307 -21.91 -2.37 1.20
N PRO A 308 -21.17 -1.33 0.77
CA PRO A 308 -19.78 -1.17 1.16
C PRO A 308 -19.66 -0.65 2.61
N PRO A 309 -18.78 -1.25 3.44
CA PRO A 309 -18.28 -0.58 4.63
C PRO A 309 -17.47 0.65 4.22
N LYS A 310 -17.72 1.77 4.89
CA LYS A 310 -17.13 3.09 4.57
C LYS A 310 -15.61 3.00 4.61
N THR A 311 -14.97 3.06 3.44
CA THR A 311 -13.51 3.06 3.36
C THR A 311 -12.97 4.41 3.85
N GLU A 312 -11.77 4.39 4.43
CA GLU A 312 -11.06 5.58 4.94
C GLU A 312 -10.93 6.71 3.88
N MET A 313 -10.94 6.33 2.59
CA MET A 313 -10.93 7.24 1.44
C MET A 313 -12.28 7.97 1.22
N ASP A 314 -13.42 7.35 1.50
CA ASP A 314 -14.74 8.01 1.42
C ASP A 314 -14.86 9.14 2.44
N ILE A 315 -14.21 8.98 3.60
CA ILE A 315 -14.13 10.01 4.65
C ILE A 315 -13.20 11.15 4.22
N ILE A 316 -12.06 10.83 3.58
CA ILE A 316 -11.11 11.82 3.04
C ILE A 316 -11.77 12.64 1.92
N ILE A 317 -12.53 12.00 1.03
CA ILE A 317 -13.28 12.67 -0.04
C ILE A 317 -14.49 13.42 0.52
N LYS A 318 -15.25 12.90 1.48
CA LYS A 318 -16.30 13.69 2.14
C LYS A 318 -15.73 14.91 2.84
N LYS A 319 -14.57 14.82 3.51
CA LYS A 319 -13.88 15.98 4.09
C LYS A 319 -13.41 16.97 3.03
N LYS A 320 -12.94 16.52 1.86
CA LYS A 320 -12.62 17.41 0.72
C LYS A 320 -13.88 18.00 0.07
N LYS A 321 -14.89 17.21 -0.30
CA LYS A 321 -16.19 17.65 -0.85
C LYS A 321 -16.90 18.64 0.06
N LYS A 322 -16.91 18.44 1.38
CA LYS A 322 -17.53 19.35 2.36
C LYS A 322 -16.79 20.69 2.47
N LYS A 323 -15.50 20.76 2.10
CA LYS A 323 -14.73 22.02 1.92
C LYS A 323 -14.94 22.69 0.55
N PHE A 324 -15.46 21.95 -0.44
CA PHE A 324 -15.73 22.42 -1.81
C PHE A 324 -17.19 22.88 -2.04
N GLY A 325 -18.00 22.91 -0.98
CA GLY A 325 -19.47 23.02 -1.01
C GLY A 325 -20.08 24.33 -1.54
N LYS A 326 -19.42 25.05 -2.46
CA LYS A 326 -20.06 26.18 -3.17
C LYS A 326 -19.72 26.32 -4.65
N VAL A 327 -18.94 25.41 -5.24
CA VAL A 327 -18.57 25.49 -6.69
C VAL A 327 -19.06 24.27 -7.49
N PHE A 328 -19.62 23.24 -6.85
CA PHE A 328 -19.99 21.99 -7.52
C PHE A 328 -21.51 21.79 -7.72
N VAL A 329 -22.33 22.81 -7.46
CA VAL A 329 -23.80 22.68 -7.55
C VAL A 329 -24.34 23.04 -8.95
N ASP A 330 -23.56 23.71 -9.80
CA ASP A 330 -24.07 24.19 -11.11
C ASP A 330 -23.58 23.37 -12.32
N PHE A 331 -23.09 22.14 -12.13
CA PHE A 331 -22.70 21.25 -13.24
C PHE A 331 -23.03 19.78 -12.95
N ILE A 332 -24.29 19.53 -12.56
CA ILE A 332 -24.97 18.25 -12.85
C ILE A 332 -26.12 18.55 -13.78
#